data_AF-A0A957SM10-F1
#
_entry.id   AF-A0A957SM10-F1
#
_cell.length_a   1.000
_cell.length_b   1.000
_cell.length_c   1.000
_cell.angle_alpha   90.00
_cell.angle_beta   90.00
_cell.angle_gamma   90.00
#
_symmetry.space_group_name_H-M   'P 1'
#
loop_
_entity.id
_entity.type
_entity.pdbx_description
1 polymer ?
#
loop_
_entity_poly.entity_id
_entity_poly.type
_entity_poly.pdbx_seq_one_letter_code
_entity_poly.pdbx_strand_id
1 'polypeptide(L)'
;AEAVQAALSHRLTVLTGGPGTGKTTTVRAIIELCTQANCRVLLAAPTGRAAKRLAETTGQEAKTLHRLLEFQPNEGMAFKRNDEHPLEGELLIVDEASMLDLVLTNHLLKAIPPGMHLLLVGDVDQLPSVGAGNVLKDVINAIEPSPDKEAQANNEEAKKPLPRAKIIRLQTIFRQAEGSYIISNAHRINEGQMPILDNDTATDFFVFKTDDVERAAQLCVELVQTRIPRRFAIPSADIQLLSPM
;
A
#
# COMPACT_ATOMS: atom_id res chain seq x y z
N ALA A 1 14.49 -11.21 6.42
CA ALA A 1 15.90 -10.81 6.27
C ALA A 1 16.15 -10.14 4.91
N GLU A 2 15.78 -10.77 3.80
CA GLU A 2 16.02 -10.24 2.44
C GLU A 2 15.45 -8.82 2.22
N ALA A 3 14.19 -8.57 2.64
CA ALA A 3 13.57 -7.24 2.52
C ALA A 3 14.36 -6.12 3.21
N VAL A 4 14.89 -6.40 4.40
CA VAL A 4 15.68 -5.46 5.20
C VAL A 4 17.00 -5.17 4.49
N GLN A 5 17.69 -6.22 4.04
CA GLN A 5 18.96 -6.08 3.32
C GLN A 5 18.76 -5.29 2.01
N ALA A 6 17.71 -5.60 1.25
CA ALA A 6 17.40 -4.90 0.00
C ALA A 6 17.19 -3.40 0.24
N ALA A 7 16.35 -3.03 1.21
CA ALA A 7 16.06 -1.63 1.55
C ALA A 7 17.33 -0.82 1.89
N LEU A 8 18.31 -1.45 2.55
CA LEU A 8 19.56 -0.81 2.97
C LEU A 8 20.69 -0.88 1.93
N SER A 9 20.60 -1.75 0.93
CA SER A 9 21.67 -1.96 -0.08
C SER A 9 21.33 -1.41 -1.46
N HIS A 10 20.04 -1.23 -1.76
CA HIS A 10 19.55 -0.76 -3.05
C HIS A 10 18.94 0.64 -2.89
N ARG A 11 19.19 1.52 -3.87
CA ARG A 11 18.70 2.92 -3.83
C ARG A 11 17.19 2.99 -3.99
N LEU A 12 16.62 2.05 -4.75
CA LEU A 12 15.19 1.90 -4.91
C LEU A 12 14.80 0.48 -4.52
N THR A 13 13.92 0.33 -3.55
CA THR A 13 13.36 -0.97 -3.18
C THR A 13 11.84 -0.90 -3.23
N VAL A 14 11.21 -1.91 -3.82
CA VAL A 14 9.77 -2.12 -3.75
C VAL A 14 9.50 -3.31 -2.86
N LEU A 15 8.80 -3.10 -1.75
CA LEU A 15 8.29 -4.15 -0.88
C LEU A 15 6.79 -4.32 -1.14
N THR A 16 6.43 -5.44 -1.75
CA THR A 16 5.04 -5.75 -2.05
C THR A 16 4.58 -7.07 -1.43
N GLY A 17 3.27 -7.22 -1.32
CA GLY A 17 2.61 -8.40 -0.76
C GLY A 17 1.18 -8.07 -0.39
N GLY A 18 0.32 -9.08 -0.30
CA GLY A 18 -1.08 -8.91 0.05
C GLY A 18 -1.31 -8.42 1.49
N PRO A 19 -2.57 -8.20 1.91
CA PRO A 19 -2.91 -7.91 3.29
C PRO A 19 -2.42 -9.03 4.23
N GLY A 20 -1.85 -8.67 5.38
CA GLY A 20 -1.44 -9.65 6.38
C GLY A 20 -0.13 -10.41 6.11
N THR A 21 0.63 -10.00 5.09
CA THR A 21 1.93 -10.63 4.73
C THR A 21 3.14 -10.16 5.56
N GLY A 22 2.92 -9.29 6.55
CA GLY A 22 3.99 -8.79 7.42
C GLY A 22 4.76 -7.58 6.91
N LYS A 23 4.23 -6.83 5.92
CA LYS A 23 4.82 -5.57 5.42
C LYS A 23 5.16 -4.59 6.56
N THR A 24 4.18 -4.28 7.42
CA THR A 24 4.37 -3.37 8.55
C THR A 24 5.44 -3.86 9.52
N THR A 25 5.48 -5.16 9.83
CA THR A 25 6.52 -5.75 10.69
C THR A 25 7.92 -5.58 10.08
N THR A 26 8.03 -5.79 8.77
CA THR A 26 9.27 -5.60 8.02
C THR A 26 9.72 -4.14 8.05
N VAL A 27 8.80 -3.19 7.82
CA VAL A 27 9.07 -1.76 7.90
C VAL A 27 9.57 -1.35 9.29
N ARG A 28 8.95 -1.87 10.37
CA ARG A 28 9.41 -1.60 11.75
C ARG A 28 10.84 -2.07 11.99
N ALA A 29 11.18 -3.28 11.53
CA ALA A 29 12.54 -3.80 11.66
C ALA A 29 13.58 -2.95 10.89
N ILE A 30 13.22 -2.44 9.71
CA ILE A 30 14.08 -1.53 8.93
C ILE A 30 14.31 -0.23 9.71
N ILE A 31 13.23 0.37 10.22
CA ILE A 31 13.29 1.61 11.00
C ILE A 31 14.16 1.43 12.25
N GLU A 32 14.00 0.32 12.97
CA GLU A 32 14.78 0.03 14.17
C GLU A 32 16.28 -0.07 13.88
N LEU A 33 16.66 -0.79 12.81
CA LEU A 33 18.05 -0.91 12.39
C LEU A 33 18.63 0.41 11.89
N CYS A 34 17.87 1.20 11.13
CA CYS A 34 18.27 2.56 10.75
C CYS A 34 18.50 3.44 11.97
N THR A 35 17.61 3.37 12.95
CA THR A 35 17.72 4.15 14.20
C THR A 35 18.99 3.77 14.96
N GLN A 36 19.31 2.47 15.06
CA GLN A 36 20.55 1.99 15.68
C GLN A 36 21.81 2.45 14.91
N ALA A 37 21.70 2.63 13.59
CA ALA A 37 22.77 3.13 12.74
C ALA A 37 22.84 4.68 12.66
N ASN A 38 22.06 5.42 13.45
CA ASN A 38 21.92 6.88 13.37
C ASN A 38 21.52 7.41 11.98
N CYS A 39 20.74 6.62 11.23
CA CYS A 39 20.18 6.98 9.94
C CYS A 39 18.82 7.66 10.13
N ARG A 40 18.63 8.85 9.54
CA ARG A 40 17.38 9.61 9.55
C ARG A 40 16.41 9.02 8.53
N VAL A 41 15.35 8.42 9.04
CA VAL A 41 14.26 7.84 8.24
C VAL A 41 13.11 8.83 8.13
N LEU A 42 12.63 9.08 6.92
CA LEU A 42 11.41 9.82 6.64
C LEU A 42 10.28 8.82 6.34
N LEU A 43 9.13 8.99 7.02
CA LEU A 43 7.95 8.16 6.82
C LEU A 43 6.84 8.98 6.17
N ALA A 44 6.32 8.47 5.05
CA ALA A 44 5.23 9.12 4.35
C ALA A 44 4.19 8.15 3.79
N ALA A 45 3.00 8.67 3.51
CA ALA A 45 1.97 7.97 2.78
C ALA A 45 1.13 8.94 1.92
N PRO A 46 0.41 8.47 0.89
CA PRO A 46 -0.42 9.33 0.05
C PRO A 46 -1.59 9.98 0.80
N THR A 47 -2.19 9.28 1.76
CA THR A 47 -3.40 9.74 2.48
C THR A 47 -3.14 10.00 3.97
N GLY A 48 -3.94 10.88 4.58
CA GLY A 48 -3.86 11.17 6.01
C GLY A 48 -4.13 9.97 6.90
N ARG A 49 -5.08 9.10 6.52
CA ARG A 49 -5.39 7.87 7.26
C ARG A 49 -4.22 6.88 7.23
N ALA A 50 -3.59 6.71 6.06
CA ALA A 50 -2.41 5.85 5.92
C ALA A 50 -1.24 6.40 6.74
N ALA A 51 -0.95 7.71 6.65
CA ALA A 51 0.13 8.33 7.43
C ALA A 51 -0.09 8.20 8.95
N LYS A 52 -1.32 8.42 9.44
CA LYS A 52 -1.66 8.24 10.86
C LYS A 52 -1.42 6.80 11.32
N ARG A 53 -1.91 5.82 10.55
CA ARG A 53 -1.71 4.39 10.84
C ARG A 53 -0.23 4.00 10.81
N LEU A 54 0.52 4.51 9.84
CA LEU A 54 1.96 4.29 9.75
C LEU A 54 2.66 4.80 11.01
N ALA A 55 2.33 6.01 11.47
CA ALA A 55 2.88 6.56 12.70
C ALA A 55 2.52 5.74 13.96
N GLU A 56 1.26 5.32 14.09
CA GLU A 56 0.81 4.50 15.22
C GLU A 56 1.50 3.13 15.26
N THR A 57 1.72 2.52 14.10
CA THR A 57 2.32 1.18 14.00
C THR A 57 3.84 1.19 14.14
N THR A 58 4.52 2.23 13.69
CA THR A 58 5.98 2.35 13.78
C THR A 58 6.45 3.05 15.06
N GLY A 59 5.58 3.85 15.70
CA GLY A 59 5.95 4.67 16.85
C GLY A 59 6.77 5.92 16.47
N GLN A 60 6.83 6.27 15.18
CA GLN A 60 7.57 7.43 14.68
C GLN A 60 6.65 8.39 13.92
N GLU A 61 7.04 9.67 13.79
CA GLU A 61 6.25 10.64 13.03
C GLU A 61 6.19 10.23 11.55
N ALA A 62 4.96 10.16 11.00
CA ALA A 62 4.73 9.98 9.58
C ALA A 62 3.83 11.10 9.03
N LYS A 63 4.13 11.54 7.80
CA LYS A 63 3.44 12.66 7.14
C LYS A 63 2.71 12.20 5.89
N THR A 64 1.74 12.97 5.42
CA THR A 64 1.28 12.79 4.04
C THR A 64 2.37 13.25 3.09
N LEU A 65 2.44 12.70 1.88
CA LEU A 65 3.40 13.17 0.86
C LEU A 65 3.25 14.67 0.58
N HIS A 66 2.01 15.17 0.53
CA HIS A 66 1.74 16.61 0.42
C HIS A 66 2.38 17.43 1.55
N ARG A 67 2.29 16.97 2.80
CA ARG A 67 2.92 17.65 3.95
C ARG A 67 4.43 17.49 3.97
N LEU A 68 4.94 16.33 3.56
CA LEU A 68 6.38 16.07 3.45
C LEU A 68 7.02 17.00 2.41
N LEU A 69 6.34 17.18 1.27
CA LEU A 69 6.78 18.02 0.16
C LEU A 69 6.41 19.51 0.33
N GLU A 70 5.86 19.88 1.50
CA GLU A 70 5.47 21.25 1.84
C GLU A 70 4.51 21.88 0.80
N PHE A 71 3.48 21.13 0.41
CA PHE A 71 2.48 21.56 -0.57
C PHE A 71 1.71 22.80 -0.11
N GLN A 72 1.61 23.79 -0.99
CA GLN A 72 0.85 25.02 -0.76
C GLN A 72 -0.25 25.19 -1.81
N PRO A 73 -1.53 25.00 -1.45
CA PRO A 73 -2.64 25.15 -2.39
C PRO A 73 -2.84 26.61 -2.85
N ASN A 74 -2.46 27.58 -2.02
CA ASN A 74 -2.74 29.01 -2.26
C ASN A 74 -1.69 29.70 -3.15
N GLU A 75 -0.53 29.07 -3.39
CA GLU A 75 0.56 29.60 -4.23
C GLU A 75 0.66 28.78 -5.53
N GLY A 76 -0.47 28.57 -6.21
CA GLY A 76 -0.51 27.93 -7.53
C GLY A 76 -0.26 26.41 -7.54
N MET A 77 -0.65 25.69 -6.47
CA MET A 77 -0.37 24.26 -6.29
C MET A 77 1.12 23.90 -6.39
N ALA A 78 1.98 24.69 -5.71
CA ALA A 78 3.41 24.46 -5.70
C ALA A 78 3.84 23.52 -4.55
N PHE A 79 4.87 22.72 -4.83
CA PHE A 79 5.62 21.94 -3.84
C PHE A 79 6.97 22.63 -3.59
N LYS A 80 7.31 22.92 -2.33
CA LYS A 80 8.57 23.60 -2.00
C LYS A 80 9.78 22.67 -2.02
N ARG A 81 9.59 21.40 -1.67
CA ARG A 81 10.66 20.40 -1.77
C ARG A 81 10.79 19.94 -3.22
N ASN A 82 11.99 20.05 -3.75
CA ASN A 82 12.34 19.77 -5.15
C ASN A 82 13.85 19.50 -5.27
N ASP A 83 14.38 19.56 -6.49
CA ASP A 83 15.79 19.33 -6.79
C ASP A 83 16.72 20.42 -6.26
N GLU A 84 16.24 21.66 -6.14
CA GLU A 84 16.96 22.78 -5.51
C GLU A 84 16.87 22.74 -3.97
N HIS A 85 15.76 22.25 -3.44
CA HIS A 85 15.48 22.14 -2.00
C HIS A 85 15.09 20.69 -1.65
N PRO A 86 16.06 19.75 -1.64
CA PRO A 86 15.78 18.34 -1.46
C PRO A 86 15.27 17.99 -0.06
N LEU A 87 14.73 16.78 0.07
CA LEU A 87 14.42 16.16 1.35
C LEU A 87 15.70 15.88 2.15
N GLU A 88 15.60 15.96 3.46
CA GLU A 88 16.72 15.71 4.37
C GLU A 88 16.55 14.37 5.09
N GLY A 89 17.37 13.39 4.70
CA GLY A 89 17.45 12.08 5.34
C GLY A 89 18.08 11.06 4.40
N GLU A 90 18.39 9.88 4.94
CA GLU A 90 19.07 8.83 4.19
C GLU A 90 18.10 7.76 3.66
N LEU A 91 16.92 7.59 4.28
CA LEU A 91 15.89 6.65 3.83
C LEU A 91 14.49 7.28 3.84
N LEU A 92 13.78 7.20 2.72
CA LEU A 92 12.36 7.53 2.60
C LEU A 92 11.54 6.25 2.47
N ILE A 93 10.59 6.05 3.38
CA ILE A 93 9.61 4.96 3.28
C ILE A 93 8.26 5.57 2.90
N VAL A 94 7.71 5.12 1.78
CA VAL A 94 6.36 5.49 1.32
C VAL A 94 5.45 4.28 1.45
N ASP A 95 4.54 4.31 2.42
CA ASP A 95 3.52 3.27 2.60
C ASP A 95 2.26 3.55 1.75
N GLU A 96 1.48 2.51 1.46
CA GLU A 96 0.34 2.55 0.54
C GLU A 96 0.71 3.10 -0.86
N ALA A 97 1.87 2.67 -1.38
CA ALA A 97 2.42 3.13 -2.66
C ALA A 97 1.55 2.79 -3.88
N SER A 98 0.58 1.87 -3.76
CA SER A 98 -0.42 1.59 -4.81
C SER A 98 -1.31 2.80 -5.13
N MET A 99 -1.46 3.72 -4.17
CA MET A 99 -2.26 4.94 -4.33
C MET A 99 -1.47 6.11 -4.97
N LEU A 100 -0.21 5.92 -5.33
CA LEU A 100 0.60 6.97 -5.95
C LEU A 100 0.13 7.28 -7.38
N ASP A 101 -0.18 8.56 -7.62
CA ASP A 101 -0.40 9.08 -8.97
C ASP A 101 0.90 9.61 -9.59
N LEU A 102 0.87 9.83 -10.91
CA LEU A 102 2.01 10.28 -11.69
C LEU A 102 2.52 11.67 -11.27
N VAL A 103 1.62 12.60 -10.95
CA VAL A 103 1.96 14.01 -10.66
C VAL A 103 2.68 14.10 -9.32
N LEU A 104 2.10 13.51 -8.28
CA LEU A 104 2.67 13.45 -6.94
C LEU A 104 4.00 12.70 -6.94
N THR A 105 4.09 11.60 -7.70
CA THR A 105 5.34 10.84 -7.84
C THR A 105 6.43 11.66 -8.52
N ASN A 106 6.10 12.41 -9.59
CA ASN A 106 7.07 13.28 -10.25
C ASN A 106 7.64 14.32 -9.28
N HIS A 107 6.80 14.96 -8.46
CA HIS A 107 7.26 15.90 -7.44
C HIS A 107 8.07 15.22 -6.34
N LEU A 108 7.65 14.04 -5.89
CA LEU A 108 8.38 13.22 -4.92
C LEU A 108 9.80 12.90 -5.41
N LEU A 109 9.93 12.38 -6.62
CA LEU A 109 11.23 11.97 -7.18
C LEU A 109 12.18 13.16 -7.36
N LYS A 110 11.67 14.34 -7.76
CA LYS A 110 12.47 15.57 -7.82
C LYS A 110 13.02 15.99 -6.46
N ALA A 111 12.27 15.73 -5.39
CA ALA A 111 12.67 16.09 -4.03
C ALA A 111 13.66 15.09 -3.38
N ILE A 112 13.92 13.93 -3.99
CA ILE A 112 14.85 12.93 -3.44
C ILE A 112 16.28 13.28 -3.88
N PRO A 113 17.20 13.59 -2.95
CA PRO A 113 18.58 13.91 -3.31
C PRO A 113 19.36 12.66 -3.75
N PRO A 114 20.44 12.85 -4.53
CA PRO A 114 21.37 11.77 -4.84
C PRO A 114 21.89 11.11 -3.58
N GLY A 115 21.72 9.79 -3.50
CA GLY A 115 22.22 9.00 -2.38
C GLY A 115 21.22 8.68 -1.28
N MET A 116 20.03 9.25 -1.33
CA MET A 116 18.92 8.80 -0.48
C MET A 116 18.37 7.46 -0.99
N HIS A 117 17.94 6.59 -0.06
CA HIS A 117 17.24 5.35 -0.35
C HIS A 117 15.73 5.59 -0.39
N LEU A 118 15.04 5.00 -1.35
CA LEU A 118 13.58 5.02 -1.46
C LEU A 118 13.04 3.60 -1.32
N LEU A 119 12.19 3.40 -0.32
CA LEU A 119 11.43 2.18 -0.10
C LEU A 119 9.94 2.44 -0.38
N LEU A 120 9.42 1.88 -1.46
CA LEU A 120 8.00 1.88 -1.78
C LEU A 120 7.36 0.62 -1.18
N VAL A 121 6.36 0.80 -0.32
CA VAL A 121 5.62 -0.28 0.32
C VAL A 121 4.18 -0.23 -0.15
N GLY A 122 3.69 -1.31 -0.75
CA GLY A 122 2.35 -1.32 -1.31
C GLY A 122 1.92 -2.68 -1.82
N ASP A 123 0.67 -2.79 -2.21
CA ASP A 123 0.08 -4.02 -2.73
C ASP A 123 -0.28 -3.81 -4.20
N VAL A 124 0.33 -4.59 -5.09
CA VAL A 124 0.14 -4.44 -6.55
C VAL A 124 -1.26 -4.87 -6.98
N ASP A 125 -1.89 -5.73 -6.19
CA ASP A 125 -3.23 -6.26 -6.47
C ASP A 125 -4.34 -5.39 -5.86
N GLN A 126 -3.97 -4.35 -5.09
CA GLN A 126 -4.94 -3.35 -4.62
C GLN A 126 -5.30 -2.34 -5.70
N LEU A 127 -6.38 -1.60 -5.44
CA LEU A 127 -6.83 -0.52 -6.33
C LEU A 127 -5.68 0.49 -6.57
N PRO A 128 -5.47 0.92 -7.83
CA PRO A 128 -4.50 1.96 -8.14
C PRO A 128 -4.97 3.32 -7.61
N SER A 129 -4.12 4.33 -7.77
CA SER A 129 -4.51 5.71 -7.52
C SER A 129 -5.78 6.11 -8.28
N VAL A 130 -6.56 7.02 -7.70
CA VAL A 130 -7.67 7.70 -8.39
C VAL A 130 -7.13 8.70 -9.41
N GLY A 131 -5.92 9.24 -9.17
CA GLY A 131 -5.23 10.11 -10.11
C GLY A 131 -4.68 9.33 -11.32
N ALA A 132 -4.16 10.05 -12.31
CA ALA A 132 -3.62 9.43 -13.50
C ALA A 132 -2.34 8.62 -13.22
N GLY A 133 -2.24 7.45 -13.84
CA GLY A 133 -1.04 6.59 -13.84
C GLY A 133 -1.15 5.37 -12.92
N ASN A 134 -0.28 4.38 -13.17
CA ASN A 134 -0.15 3.19 -12.32
C ASN A 134 1.31 3.03 -11.89
N VAL A 135 1.76 4.01 -11.10
CA VAL A 135 3.17 4.22 -10.78
C VAL A 135 3.82 2.98 -10.18
N LEU A 136 3.21 2.36 -9.17
CA LEU A 136 3.80 1.21 -8.51
C LEU A 136 4.02 0.04 -9.48
N LYS A 137 3.02 -0.23 -10.35
CA LYS A 137 3.12 -1.29 -11.35
C LYS A 137 4.16 -0.97 -12.42
N ASP A 138 4.22 0.29 -12.86
CA ASP A 138 5.20 0.74 -13.87
C ASP A 138 6.62 0.69 -13.33
N VAL A 139 6.85 1.07 -12.07
CA VAL A 139 8.13 0.93 -11.38
C VAL A 139 8.53 -0.55 -11.28
N ILE A 140 7.59 -1.43 -10.91
CA ILE A 140 7.86 -2.87 -10.84
C ILE A 140 8.26 -3.42 -12.22
N ASN A 141 7.53 -3.05 -13.28
CA ASN A 141 7.85 -3.45 -14.65
C ASN A 141 9.21 -2.91 -15.12
N ALA A 142 9.64 -1.74 -14.64
CA ALA A 142 10.94 -1.16 -14.99
C ALA A 142 12.12 -1.85 -14.26
N ILE A 143 11.88 -2.42 -13.07
CA ILE A 143 12.91 -3.16 -12.32
C ILE A 143 13.00 -4.61 -12.81
N GLU A 144 11.86 -5.26 -13.04
CA GLU A 144 11.74 -6.63 -13.55
C GLU A 144 10.80 -6.63 -14.78
N PRO A 145 11.34 -6.42 -15.99
CA PRO A 145 10.56 -6.47 -17.21
C PRO A 145 9.88 -7.84 -17.37
N SER A 146 8.57 -7.86 -17.62
CA SER A 146 7.88 -9.10 -17.97
C SER A 146 8.28 -9.56 -19.38
N PRO A 147 8.45 -10.87 -19.61
CA PRO A 147 8.85 -11.42 -20.92
C PRO A 147 7.88 -11.03 -22.05
N ASP A 148 6.60 -10.83 -21.76
CA ASP A 148 5.60 -10.44 -22.76
C ASP A 148 5.81 -9.03 -23.34
N LYS A 149 6.49 -8.13 -22.62
CA LYS A 149 6.82 -6.77 -23.10
C LYS A 149 8.20 -6.68 -23.75
N GLU A 150 9.06 -7.68 -23.58
CA GLU A 150 10.37 -7.75 -24.25
C GLU A 150 10.22 -7.80 -25.78
N ALA A 151 9.10 -8.36 -26.26
CA ALA A 151 8.78 -8.49 -27.69
C ALA A 151 8.27 -7.19 -28.36
N GLN A 152 7.83 -6.17 -27.60
CA GLN A 152 7.21 -4.95 -28.15
C GLN A 152 8.03 -3.66 -27.94
N ALA A 153 9.11 -3.70 -27.16
CA ALA A 153 9.96 -2.54 -26.94
C ALA A 153 11.03 -2.41 -28.03
N ASN A 154 10.82 -1.48 -28.97
CA ASN A 154 11.76 -1.14 -30.05
C ASN A 154 13.02 -0.39 -29.58
N ASN A 155 13.14 -0.07 -28.27
CA ASN A 155 14.28 0.64 -27.70
C ASN A 155 15.15 -0.31 -26.86
N GLU A 156 16.43 -0.44 -27.23
CA GLU A 156 17.41 -1.25 -26.48
C GLU A 156 17.70 -0.71 -25.06
N GLU A 157 17.50 0.58 -24.81
CA GLU A 157 17.62 1.18 -23.47
C GLU A 157 16.51 0.76 -22.49
N ALA A 158 15.30 0.46 -23.00
CA ALA A 158 14.18 0.01 -22.18
C ALA A 158 14.31 -1.47 -21.74
N LYS A 159 15.33 -2.19 -22.24
CA LYS A 159 15.55 -3.62 -21.97
C LYS A 159 16.46 -3.90 -20.78
N LYS A 160 17.12 -2.87 -20.21
CA LYS A 160 18.02 -3.07 -19.07
C LYS A 160 17.29 -2.78 -17.76
N PRO A 161 17.22 -3.75 -16.82
CA PRO A 161 16.62 -3.51 -15.51
C PRO A 161 17.36 -2.38 -14.78
N LEU A 162 16.61 -1.57 -14.04
CA LEU A 162 17.15 -0.42 -13.30
C LEU A 162 18.31 -0.85 -12.38
N PRO A 163 19.52 -0.32 -12.58
CA PRO A 163 20.65 -0.67 -11.73
C PRO A 163 20.40 -0.16 -10.30
N ARG A 164 20.74 -0.99 -9.30
CA ARG A 164 20.53 -0.69 -7.86
C ARG A 164 19.06 -0.53 -7.45
N ALA A 165 18.16 -1.19 -8.17
CA ALA A 165 16.77 -1.36 -7.75
C ALA A 165 16.47 -2.84 -7.43
N LYS A 166 15.55 -3.10 -6.49
CA LYS A 166 15.16 -4.47 -6.11
C LYS A 166 13.67 -4.54 -5.77
N ILE A 167 13.01 -5.62 -6.19
CA ILE A 167 11.64 -5.94 -5.76
C ILE A 167 11.71 -7.10 -4.77
N ILE A 168 10.91 -6.99 -3.70
CA ILE A 168 10.74 -8.02 -2.68
C ILE A 168 9.25 -8.30 -2.55
N ARG A 169 8.85 -9.57 -2.72
CA ARG A 169 7.45 -10.01 -2.66
C ARG A 169 7.23 -10.87 -1.43
N LEU A 170 6.39 -10.41 -0.50
CA LEU A 170 5.95 -11.17 0.65
C LEU A 170 4.71 -12.00 0.26
N GLN A 171 4.85 -13.32 0.24
CA GLN A 171 3.79 -14.23 -0.22
C GLN A 171 3.02 -14.89 0.94
N THR A 172 3.65 -15.04 2.10
CA THR A 172 3.06 -15.76 3.24
C THR A 172 2.14 -14.86 4.05
N ILE A 173 0.88 -15.25 4.25
CA ILE A 173 -0.10 -14.51 5.05
C ILE A 173 -0.08 -15.03 6.51
N PHE A 174 0.07 -14.12 7.46
CA PHE A 174 0.16 -14.43 8.91
C PHE A 174 -1.04 -13.93 9.72
N ARG A 175 -1.97 -13.18 9.10
CA ARG A 175 -2.98 -12.37 9.82
C ARG A 175 -4.19 -13.15 10.31
N GLN A 176 -4.52 -14.31 9.73
CA GLN A 176 -5.72 -15.09 10.08
C GLN A 176 -5.45 -16.60 10.03
N ALA A 177 -6.20 -17.36 10.83
CA ALA A 177 -6.09 -18.82 10.91
C ALA A 177 -6.43 -19.51 9.58
N GLU A 178 -5.89 -20.70 9.37
CA GLU A 178 -6.30 -21.60 8.28
C GLU A 178 -7.84 -21.68 8.21
N GLY A 179 -8.43 -21.48 7.03
CA GLY A 179 -9.88 -21.54 6.81
C GLY A 179 -10.63 -20.20 6.70
N SER A 180 -9.93 -19.05 6.73
CA SER A 180 -10.54 -17.74 6.45
C SER A 180 -11.12 -17.65 5.03
N TYR A 181 -12.40 -17.30 4.91
CA TYR A 181 -13.04 -17.05 3.61
C TYR A 181 -12.64 -15.69 3.04
N ILE A 182 -12.30 -14.72 3.88
CA ILE A 182 -11.72 -13.44 3.42
C ILE A 182 -10.43 -13.68 2.62
N ILE A 183 -9.50 -14.49 3.15
CA ILE A 183 -8.21 -14.77 2.48
C ILE A 183 -8.42 -15.59 1.21
N SER A 184 -9.12 -16.72 1.32
CA SER A 184 -9.31 -17.60 0.17
C SER A 184 -10.06 -16.91 -0.96
N ASN A 185 -11.06 -16.07 -0.65
CA ASN A 185 -11.75 -15.28 -1.67
C ASN A 185 -10.88 -14.19 -2.28
N ALA A 186 -9.95 -13.57 -1.53
CA ALA A 186 -9.00 -12.61 -2.09
C ALA A 186 -8.10 -13.26 -3.17
N HIS A 187 -7.55 -14.46 -2.89
CA HIS A 187 -6.78 -15.22 -3.87
C HIS A 187 -7.61 -15.59 -5.11
N ARG A 188 -8.84 -16.09 -4.90
CA ARG A 188 -9.75 -16.45 -5.99
C ARG A 188 -10.02 -15.25 -6.91
N ILE A 189 -10.30 -14.07 -6.35
CA ILE A 189 -10.53 -12.85 -7.14
C ILE A 189 -9.29 -12.49 -7.96
N ASN A 190 -8.10 -12.52 -7.36
CA ASN A 190 -6.84 -12.22 -8.06
C ASN A 190 -6.54 -13.22 -9.19
N GLU A 191 -6.99 -14.47 -9.04
CA GLU A 191 -6.89 -15.54 -10.05
C GLU A 191 -8.05 -15.56 -11.06
N GLY A 192 -8.99 -14.61 -10.98
CA GLY A 192 -10.17 -14.55 -11.86
C GLY A 192 -11.24 -15.61 -11.57
N GLN A 193 -11.21 -16.23 -10.39
CA GLN A 193 -12.19 -17.20 -9.91
C GLN A 193 -13.26 -16.54 -9.04
N MET A 194 -14.50 -17.07 -9.09
CA MET A 194 -15.60 -16.56 -8.28
C MET A 194 -15.40 -16.84 -6.78
N PRO A 195 -15.67 -15.89 -5.87
CA PRO A 195 -15.64 -16.11 -4.42
C PRO A 195 -16.58 -17.23 -3.97
N ILE A 196 -16.20 -17.90 -2.88
CA ILE A 196 -17.05 -18.80 -2.11
C ILE A 196 -18.03 -17.95 -1.30
N LEU A 197 -19.33 -18.13 -1.55
CA LEU A 197 -20.41 -17.33 -0.96
C LEU A 197 -21.25 -18.09 0.08
N ASP A 198 -20.70 -19.20 0.60
CA ASP A 198 -21.39 -20.04 1.56
C ASP A 198 -21.38 -19.41 2.96
N ASN A 199 -22.54 -18.97 3.44
CA ASN A 199 -22.70 -18.35 4.74
C ASN A 199 -22.79 -19.38 5.89
N ASP A 200 -23.05 -20.66 5.60
CA ASP A 200 -23.28 -21.68 6.64
C ASP A 200 -21.95 -22.12 7.26
N THR A 201 -20.92 -22.29 6.43
CA THR A 201 -19.57 -22.63 6.88
C THR A 201 -18.67 -21.40 7.08
N ALA A 202 -19.12 -20.20 6.68
CA ALA A 202 -18.34 -18.98 6.77
C ALA A 202 -18.04 -18.58 8.21
N THR A 203 -16.78 -18.25 8.46
CA THR A 203 -16.32 -17.71 9.75
C THR A 203 -16.24 -16.19 9.72
N ASP A 204 -15.81 -15.60 8.60
CA ASP A 204 -15.44 -14.18 8.52
C ASP A 204 -15.89 -13.43 7.25
N PHE A 205 -16.37 -14.12 6.21
CA PHE A 205 -16.88 -13.51 4.97
C PHE A 205 -18.32 -13.95 4.70
N PHE A 206 -19.24 -12.99 4.64
CA PHE A 206 -20.67 -13.27 4.45
C PHE A 206 -21.21 -12.41 3.32
N VAL A 207 -22.09 -12.99 2.49
CA VAL A 207 -22.77 -12.26 1.42
C VAL A 207 -24.27 -12.46 1.56
N PHE A 208 -24.98 -11.34 1.69
CA PHE A 208 -26.44 -11.32 1.71
C PHE A 208 -26.94 -10.63 0.46
N LYS A 209 -27.67 -11.36 -0.39
CA LYS A 209 -28.19 -10.86 -1.66
C LYS A 209 -29.65 -10.45 -1.47
N THR A 210 -30.01 -9.30 -2.03
CA THR A 210 -31.39 -8.80 -2.12
C THR A 210 -31.50 -7.94 -3.37
N ASP A 211 -32.60 -8.08 -4.10
CA ASP A 211 -32.89 -7.28 -5.29
C ASP A 211 -33.75 -6.04 -4.95
N ASP A 212 -34.24 -5.95 -3.71
CA ASP A 212 -34.98 -4.79 -3.19
C ASP A 212 -34.07 -3.84 -2.39
N VAL A 213 -34.10 -2.57 -2.77
CA VAL A 213 -33.31 -1.46 -2.19
C VAL A 213 -33.77 -1.15 -0.77
N GLU A 214 -35.08 -1.16 -0.50
CA GLU A 214 -35.59 -0.89 0.86
C GLU A 214 -35.18 -2.02 1.81
N ARG A 215 -35.32 -3.26 1.34
CA ARG A 215 -34.83 -4.42 2.09
C ARG A 215 -33.33 -4.38 2.32
N ALA A 216 -32.53 -3.93 1.34
CA ALA A 216 -31.09 -3.77 1.50
C ALA A 216 -30.74 -2.79 2.64
N ALA A 217 -31.40 -1.63 2.67
CA ALA A 217 -31.20 -0.61 3.70
C ALA A 217 -31.56 -1.16 5.10
N GLN A 218 -32.72 -1.82 5.22
CA GLN A 218 -33.14 -2.47 6.47
C GLN A 218 -32.14 -3.54 6.92
N LEU A 219 -31.65 -4.36 5.99
CA LEU A 219 -30.70 -5.41 6.28
C LEU A 219 -29.35 -4.85 6.77
N CYS A 220 -28.87 -3.74 6.20
CA CYS A 220 -27.67 -3.06 6.69
C CYS A 220 -27.83 -2.64 8.17
N VAL A 221 -28.98 -2.06 8.54
CA VAL A 221 -29.28 -1.69 9.93
C VAL A 221 -29.32 -2.93 10.83
N GLU A 222 -29.98 -4.00 10.39
CA GLU A 222 -30.07 -5.26 11.13
C GLU A 222 -28.68 -5.90 11.34
N LEU A 223 -27.82 -5.89 10.32
CA LEU A 223 -26.47 -6.42 10.40
C LEU A 223 -25.63 -5.69 11.45
N VAL A 224 -25.63 -4.35 11.41
CA VAL A 224 -24.83 -3.50 12.30
C VAL A 224 -25.38 -3.50 13.74
N GLN A 225 -26.70 -3.47 13.93
CA GLN A 225 -27.29 -3.34 15.26
C GLN A 225 -27.47 -4.67 16.00
N THR A 226 -27.67 -5.77 15.27
CA THR A 226 -28.05 -7.06 15.89
C THR A 226 -27.18 -8.23 15.46
N ARG A 227 -27.08 -8.54 14.17
CA ARG A 227 -26.45 -9.82 13.75
C ARG A 227 -24.94 -9.85 14.02
N ILE A 228 -24.20 -8.82 13.60
CA ILE A 228 -22.74 -8.75 13.80
C ILE A 228 -22.41 -8.64 15.29
N PRO A 229 -23.04 -7.76 16.09
CA PRO A 229 -22.78 -7.71 17.52
C PRO A 229 -23.03 -9.05 18.24
N ARG A 230 -24.11 -9.75 17.90
CA ARG A 230 -24.43 -11.05 18.51
C ARG A 230 -23.45 -12.15 18.10
N ARG A 231 -23.04 -12.21 16.84
CA ARG A 231 -22.14 -13.27 16.33
C ARG A 231 -20.70 -13.09 16.80
N PHE A 232 -20.20 -11.86 16.80
CA PHE A 232 -18.78 -11.57 17.03
C PHE A 232 -18.48 -10.92 18.38
N ALA A 233 -19.51 -10.64 19.19
CA ALA A 233 -19.39 -9.93 20.46
C ALA A 233 -18.71 -8.55 20.32
N ILE A 234 -18.97 -7.84 19.21
CA ILE A 234 -18.44 -6.50 18.91
C ILE A 234 -19.53 -5.46 19.17
N PRO A 235 -19.28 -4.38 19.94
CA PRO A 235 -20.23 -3.29 20.09
C PRO A 235 -20.60 -2.67 18.75
N SER A 236 -21.87 -2.29 18.57
CA SER A 236 -22.31 -1.66 17.31
C SER A 236 -21.58 -0.36 16.97
N ALA A 237 -21.09 0.36 18.00
CA ALA A 237 -20.31 1.58 17.84
C ALA A 237 -18.93 1.35 17.20
N ASP A 238 -18.40 0.12 17.28
CA ASP A 238 -17.09 -0.24 16.72
C ASP A 238 -17.20 -0.79 15.29
N ILE A 239 -18.42 -0.87 14.75
CA ILE A 239 -18.69 -1.38 13.40
C ILE A 239 -18.66 -0.22 12.41
N GLN A 240 -17.77 -0.30 11.43
CA GLN A 240 -17.70 0.65 10.33
C GLN A 240 -18.49 0.12 9.12
N LEU A 241 -19.50 0.87 8.68
CA LEU A 241 -20.21 0.62 7.42
C LEU A 241 -19.55 1.42 6.29
N LEU A 242 -19.22 0.74 5.20
CA LEU A 242 -18.75 1.37 3.96
C LEU A 242 -19.82 1.18 2.89
N SER A 243 -20.40 2.27 2.40
CA SER A 243 -21.32 2.27 1.26
C SER A 243 -20.67 3.05 0.12
N PRO A 244 -20.52 2.46 -1.09
CA PRO A 244 -20.31 3.28 -2.26
C PRO A 244 -21.52 4.23 -2.41
N MET A 245 -21.26 5.50 -2.72
CA MET A 245 -22.30 6.46 -3.12
C MET A 245 -22.67 6.27 -4.59
#